data_AF-A0A416VYC3-F1
#
_entry.id   AF-A0A416VYC3-F1
#
_cell.length_a   1.000
_cell.length_b   1.000
_cell.length_c   1.000
_cell.angle_alpha   90.00
_cell.angle_beta   90.00
_cell.angle_gamma   90.00
#
_symmetry.space_group_name_H-M   'P 1'
#
loop_
_entity.id
_entity.type
_entity.pdbx_description
1 polymer ?
#
loop_
_entity_poly.entity_id
_entity_poly.type
_entity_poly.pdbx_seq_one_letter_code
_entity_poly.pdbx_strand_id
1 'polypeptide(L)'
;MKKKSIIRERVVSLFFILIFIAVCMGIGAGMAYINHESDPTDVAAGYFRAFVSSDFNKMYDYLTKEKEVYINKETYIEAMKQMRLQYTIDSYEILDPEKKNGQKLVRVKCIDDSKKENRYFEIYVDEIRKGMNIIPEYSVNCDSMIVKNFTVVINSGNQLKINGKTITKDNASVEEKDGKLTYKFKGILLGDYKVVATNKYYAVNSQVDLKKPDTTLDMTKKSYTASEEYSGKIKQSGDKVIKLFYKAARDKKPSYPNLIKCFPNNKKLKSKVKDLVTKTQDIIYPPDTKNIEDYKVSDFNINNLKNTITYNDKTKVYTLKYTYSYNYMASTKTTLYNSYVYTLSGKCKSEMTLNYTLKGDDISLTDIKLLNKNTKKE
;
A
#
# COMPACT_ATOMS: atom_id res chain seq x y z
N MET A 1 -52.61 20.03 -75.24
CA MET A 1 -51.98 19.08 -74.29
C MET A 1 -50.56 19.42 -73.83
N LYS A 2 -49.78 20.32 -74.46
CA LYS A 2 -48.37 20.61 -74.07
C LYS A 2 -48.14 21.48 -72.82
N LYS A 3 -49.13 22.27 -72.37
CA LYS A 3 -48.94 23.18 -71.22
C LYS A 3 -49.03 22.48 -69.85
N LYS A 4 -49.80 21.39 -69.73
CA LYS A 4 -49.95 20.61 -68.49
C LYS A 4 -48.74 19.72 -68.16
N SER A 5 -47.99 19.22 -69.16
CA SER A 5 -46.81 18.36 -68.89
C SER A 5 -45.61 19.16 -68.42
N ILE A 6 -45.38 20.35 -68.98
CA ILE A 6 -44.26 21.24 -68.60
C ILE A 6 -44.42 21.75 -67.16
N ILE A 7 -45.66 22.07 -66.74
CA ILE A 7 -45.95 22.47 -65.36
C ILE A 7 -45.74 21.28 -64.40
N ARG A 8 -46.13 20.06 -64.78
CA ARG A 8 -45.95 18.86 -63.96
C ARG A 8 -44.47 18.49 -63.78
N GLU A 9 -43.66 18.57 -64.84
CA GLU A 9 -42.20 18.32 -64.76
C GLU A 9 -41.49 19.40 -63.93
N ARG A 10 -41.85 20.67 -64.10
CA ARG A 10 -41.26 21.77 -63.29
C ARG A 10 -41.65 21.67 -61.81
N VAL A 11 -42.88 21.28 -61.50
CA VAL A 11 -43.33 21.09 -60.10
C VAL A 11 -42.64 19.87 -59.46
N VAL A 12 -42.47 18.77 -60.20
CA VAL A 12 -41.74 17.59 -59.70
C VAL A 12 -40.26 17.89 -59.49
N SER A 13 -39.60 18.59 -60.42
CA SER A 13 -38.21 19.03 -60.26
C SER A 13 -38.03 19.99 -59.08
N LEU A 14 -38.94 20.94 -58.88
CA LEU A 14 -38.92 21.85 -57.75
C LEU A 14 -39.10 21.13 -56.41
N PHE A 15 -39.96 20.10 -56.38
CA PHE A 15 -40.16 19.25 -55.19
C PHE A 15 -38.90 18.45 -54.85
N PHE A 16 -38.20 17.89 -55.84
CA PHE A 16 -36.92 17.21 -55.62
C PHE A 16 -35.81 18.16 -55.16
N ILE A 17 -35.76 19.39 -55.70
CA ILE A 17 -34.80 20.41 -55.25
C ILE A 17 -35.09 20.81 -53.79
N LEU A 18 -36.36 20.98 -53.41
CA LEU A 18 -36.74 21.30 -52.02
C LEU A 18 -36.42 20.16 -51.05
N ILE A 19 -36.63 18.89 -51.44
CA ILE A 19 -36.21 17.74 -50.64
C ILE A 19 -34.69 17.71 -50.51
N PHE A 20 -33.94 17.96 -51.59
CA PHE A 20 -32.49 18.00 -51.56
C PHE A 20 -31.96 19.09 -50.62
N ILE A 21 -32.54 20.30 -50.68
CA ILE A 21 -32.20 21.41 -49.80
C ILE A 21 -32.53 21.07 -48.33
N ALA A 22 -33.69 20.46 -48.07
CA ALA A 22 -34.08 20.03 -46.72
C ALA A 22 -33.15 18.94 -46.16
N VAL A 23 -32.70 18.00 -46.99
CA VAL A 23 -31.71 16.98 -46.61
C VAL A 23 -30.35 17.63 -46.37
N CYS A 24 -29.90 18.56 -47.22
CA CYS A 24 -28.64 19.28 -47.02
C CYS A 24 -28.67 20.17 -45.76
N MET A 25 -29.78 20.85 -45.48
CA MET A 25 -29.96 21.62 -44.24
C MET A 25 -30.08 20.71 -43.02
N GLY A 26 -30.75 19.56 -43.12
CA GLY A 26 -30.83 18.57 -42.05
C GLY A 26 -29.47 17.93 -41.72
N ILE A 27 -28.67 17.61 -42.73
CA ILE A 27 -27.30 17.13 -42.57
C ILE A 27 -26.41 18.25 -42.02
N GLY A 28 -26.52 19.48 -42.53
CA GLY A 28 -25.73 20.63 -42.07
C GLY A 28 -26.04 21.03 -40.62
N ALA A 29 -27.31 21.11 -40.25
CA ALA A 29 -27.75 21.37 -38.87
C ALA A 29 -27.41 20.20 -37.93
N GLY A 30 -27.54 18.96 -38.41
CA GLY A 30 -27.09 17.77 -37.69
C GLY A 30 -25.59 17.79 -37.42
N MET A 31 -24.76 18.11 -38.42
CA MET A 31 -23.30 18.22 -38.28
C MET A 31 -22.89 19.38 -37.36
N ALA A 32 -23.61 20.52 -37.40
CA ALA A 32 -23.37 21.65 -36.50
C ALA A 32 -23.77 21.34 -35.06
N TYR A 33 -24.91 20.67 -34.85
CA TYR A 33 -25.36 20.20 -33.53
C TYR A 33 -24.42 19.14 -32.95
N ILE A 34 -24.00 18.17 -33.77
CA ILE A 34 -22.96 17.20 -33.39
C ILE A 34 -21.68 17.95 -33.01
N ASN A 35 -21.19 18.92 -33.81
CA ASN A 35 -19.98 19.67 -33.46
C ASN A 35 -20.11 20.48 -32.16
N HIS A 36 -21.29 21.02 -31.84
CA HIS A 36 -21.52 21.76 -30.59
C HIS A 36 -21.66 20.84 -29.37
N GLU A 37 -22.39 19.73 -29.45
CA GLU A 37 -22.48 18.76 -28.35
C GLU A 37 -21.23 17.88 -28.23
N SER A 38 -20.36 17.90 -29.25
CA SER A 38 -19.11 17.15 -29.28
C SER A 38 -17.89 17.97 -28.85
N ASP A 39 -18.05 19.04 -28.06
CA ASP A 39 -16.93 19.86 -27.62
C ASP A 39 -16.19 19.21 -26.42
N PRO A 40 -14.93 18.76 -26.57
CA PRO A 40 -14.14 18.23 -25.45
C PRO A 40 -13.87 19.28 -24.35
N THR A 41 -14.09 20.56 -24.63
CA THR A 41 -13.84 21.68 -23.72
C THR A 41 -14.69 21.57 -22.46
N ASP A 42 -15.93 21.07 -22.54
CA ASP A 42 -16.81 20.95 -21.37
C ASP A 42 -16.29 19.94 -20.35
N VAL A 43 -15.80 18.79 -20.82
CA VAL A 43 -15.20 17.75 -19.97
C VAL A 43 -13.88 18.24 -19.38
N ALA A 44 -13.03 18.87 -20.19
CA ALA A 44 -11.77 19.44 -19.72
C ALA A 44 -11.99 20.56 -18.70
N ALA A 45 -12.96 21.44 -18.95
CA ALA A 45 -13.35 22.51 -18.04
C ALA A 45 -13.93 21.95 -16.73
N GLY A 46 -14.79 20.94 -16.81
CA GLY A 46 -15.33 20.24 -15.64
C GLY A 46 -14.23 19.61 -14.78
N TYR A 47 -13.29 18.92 -15.41
CA TYR A 47 -12.12 18.33 -14.77
C TYR A 47 -11.22 19.38 -14.12
N PHE A 48 -10.91 20.47 -14.82
CA PHE A 48 -10.08 21.56 -14.28
C PHE A 48 -10.76 22.32 -13.14
N ARG A 49 -12.06 22.59 -13.24
CA ARG A 49 -12.83 23.21 -12.12
C ARG A 49 -12.80 22.31 -10.88
N ALA A 50 -12.88 20.99 -11.06
CA ALA A 50 -12.72 20.03 -9.97
C ALA A 50 -11.30 20.09 -9.36
N PHE A 51 -10.26 20.28 -10.18
CA PHE A 51 -8.89 20.52 -9.70
C PHE A 51 -8.76 21.81 -8.87
N VAL A 52 -9.30 22.94 -9.36
CA VAL A 52 -9.26 24.23 -8.66
C VAL A 52 -9.98 24.15 -7.31
N SER A 53 -11.17 23.55 -7.30
CA SER A 53 -12.00 23.36 -6.09
C SER A 53 -11.52 22.23 -5.17
N SER A 54 -10.43 21.54 -5.52
CA SER A 54 -9.90 20.39 -4.76
C SER A 54 -10.87 19.20 -4.64
N ASP A 55 -11.84 19.08 -5.56
CA ASP A 55 -12.73 17.92 -5.67
C ASP A 55 -12.10 16.82 -6.54
N PHE A 56 -11.10 16.14 -5.97
CA PHE A 56 -10.35 15.10 -6.66
C PHE A 56 -11.17 13.82 -6.91
N ASN A 57 -12.28 13.63 -6.20
CA ASN A 57 -13.21 12.55 -6.49
C ASN A 57 -13.88 12.77 -7.84
N LYS A 58 -14.38 13.99 -8.06
CA LYS A 58 -14.99 14.37 -9.32
C LYS A 58 -13.97 14.35 -10.46
N MET A 59 -12.71 14.73 -10.22
CA MET A 59 -11.63 14.55 -11.21
C MET A 59 -11.47 13.09 -11.63
N TYR A 60 -11.46 12.15 -10.68
CA TYR A 60 -11.35 10.72 -10.97
C TYR A 60 -12.52 10.20 -11.83
N ASP A 61 -13.71 10.79 -11.68
CA ASP A 61 -14.90 10.38 -12.42
C ASP A 61 -14.85 10.81 -13.90
N TYR A 62 -14.06 11.82 -14.25
CA TYR A 62 -13.82 12.23 -15.63
C TYR A 62 -12.80 11.36 -16.37
N LEU A 63 -12.04 10.49 -15.69
CA LEU A 63 -10.97 9.71 -16.33
C LEU A 63 -11.51 8.64 -17.29
N THR A 64 -10.78 8.41 -18.37
CA THR A 64 -10.95 7.23 -19.22
C THR A 64 -10.66 5.97 -18.41
N LYS A 65 -11.65 5.07 -18.29
CA LYS A 65 -11.53 3.81 -17.51
C LYS A 65 -11.53 2.62 -18.47
N GLU A 66 -10.34 2.25 -18.92
CA GLU A 66 -10.16 1.08 -19.79
C GLU A 66 -10.12 -0.24 -19.00
N LYS A 67 -10.57 -1.32 -19.63
CA LYS A 67 -10.47 -2.68 -19.06
C LYS A 67 -8.99 -3.07 -18.90
N GLU A 68 -8.64 -3.72 -17.78
CA GLU A 68 -7.27 -4.15 -17.44
C GLU A 68 -6.25 -3.02 -17.23
N VAL A 69 -6.72 -1.76 -17.15
CA VAL A 69 -5.92 -0.62 -16.67
C VAL A 69 -6.29 -0.35 -15.22
N TYR A 70 -5.32 -0.53 -14.32
CA TYR A 70 -5.53 -0.35 -12.88
C TYR A 70 -5.22 1.09 -12.45
N ILE A 71 -6.27 1.90 -12.36
CA ILE A 71 -6.22 3.26 -11.80
C ILE A 71 -6.78 3.22 -10.37
N ASN A 72 -5.89 3.07 -9.38
CA ASN A 72 -6.30 3.17 -7.98
C ASN A 72 -6.76 4.59 -7.65
N LYS A 73 -8.01 4.73 -7.21
CA LYS A 73 -8.63 6.03 -6.90
C LYS A 73 -7.88 6.80 -5.82
N GLU A 74 -7.47 6.14 -4.75
CA GLU A 74 -6.75 6.78 -3.64
C GLU A 74 -5.38 7.30 -4.12
N THR A 75 -4.60 6.47 -4.82
CA THR A 75 -3.31 6.86 -5.39
C THR A 75 -3.46 8.02 -6.38
N TYR A 76 -4.49 8.00 -7.23
CA TYR A 76 -4.78 9.10 -8.14
C TYR A 76 -5.10 10.40 -7.40
N ILE A 77 -5.99 10.33 -6.39
CA ILE A 77 -6.37 11.50 -5.58
C ILE A 77 -5.15 12.08 -4.85
N GLU A 78 -4.28 11.24 -4.29
CA GLU A 78 -3.05 11.69 -3.64
C GLU A 78 -2.11 12.39 -4.63
N ALA A 79 -1.92 11.84 -5.83
CA ALA A 79 -1.13 12.48 -6.88
C ALA A 79 -1.71 13.85 -7.29
N MET A 80 -3.03 13.96 -7.45
CA MET A 80 -3.68 15.23 -7.78
C MET A 80 -3.61 16.25 -6.65
N LYS A 81 -3.70 15.83 -5.39
CA LYS A 81 -3.47 16.69 -4.22
C LYS A 81 -2.06 17.30 -4.25
N GLN A 82 -1.04 16.47 -4.47
CA GLN A 82 0.35 16.93 -4.55
C GLN A 82 0.56 17.87 -5.74
N MET A 83 -0.06 17.59 -6.89
CA MET A 83 -0.03 18.48 -8.04
C MET A 83 -0.69 19.83 -7.72
N ARG A 84 -1.84 19.84 -7.05
CA ARG A 84 -2.59 21.07 -6.69
C ARG A 84 -1.79 22.02 -5.82
N LEU A 85 -0.95 21.51 -4.92
CA LEU A 85 -0.06 22.31 -4.07
C LEU A 85 1.00 23.10 -4.86
N GLN A 86 1.27 22.69 -6.10
CA GLN A 86 2.25 23.36 -6.97
C GLN A 86 1.66 24.52 -7.77
N TYR A 87 0.35 24.77 -7.64
CA TYR A 87 -0.34 25.82 -8.37
C TYR A 87 -0.89 26.88 -7.41
N THR A 88 -0.52 28.13 -7.66
CA THR A 88 -1.29 29.31 -7.25
C THR A 88 -2.13 29.71 -8.46
N ILE A 89 -3.44 29.85 -8.28
CA ILE A 89 -4.37 30.16 -9.38
C ILE A 89 -5.33 31.22 -8.87
N ASP A 90 -5.10 32.47 -9.26
CA ASP A 90 -6.00 33.58 -8.96
C ASP A 90 -7.11 33.67 -10.02
N SER A 91 -6.73 33.46 -11.29
CA SER A 91 -7.64 33.36 -12.42
C SER A 91 -7.13 32.35 -13.46
N TYR A 92 -7.98 31.96 -14.40
CA TYR A 92 -7.60 31.04 -15.47
C TYR A 92 -8.41 31.27 -16.75
N GLU A 93 -7.82 30.88 -17.87
CA GLU A 93 -8.41 30.92 -19.21
C GLU A 93 -8.35 29.53 -19.84
N ILE A 94 -9.49 28.99 -20.25
CA ILE A 94 -9.57 27.72 -20.98
C ILE A 94 -9.46 28.04 -22.46
N LEU A 95 -8.43 27.50 -23.11
CA LEU A 95 -8.17 27.72 -24.52
C LEU A 95 -8.93 26.73 -25.39
N ASP A 96 -9.15 27.10 -26.65
CA ASP A 96 -9.78 26.23 -27.65
C ASP A 96 -9.03 24.89 -27.80
N PRO A 97 -9.74 23.79 -28.05
CA PRO A 97 -9.14 22.47 -28.19
C PRO A 97 -8.25 22.41 -29.43
N GLU A 98 -7.02 21.95 -29.25
CA GLU A 98 -6.08 21.66 -30.33
C GLU A 98 -5.92 20.14 -30.53
N LYS A 99 -5.46 19.72 -31.71
CA LYS A 99 -5.15 18.31 -31.97
C LYS A 99 -3.63 18.12 -31.89
N LYS A 100 -3.17 17.28 -30.96
CA LYS A 100 -1.75 16.97 -30.75
C LYS A 100 -1.56 15.46 -30.77
N ASN A 101 -0.70 14.96 -31.66
CA ASN A 101 -0.43 13.52 -31.84
C ASN A 101 -1.69 12.65 -32.04
N GLY A 102 -2.72 13.20 -32.72
CA GLY A 102 -3.98 12.50 -32.95
C GLY A 102 -5.01 12.58 -31.83
N GLN A 103 -4.61 13.05 -30.63
CA GLN A 103 -5.50 13.26 -29.48
C GLN A 103 -5.97 14.72 -29.40
N LYS A 104 -7.14 14.95 -28.78
CA LYS A 104 -7.63 16.30 -28.48
C LYS A 104 -6.98 16.78 -27.19
N LEU A 105 -6.45 17.99 -27.19
CA LEU A 105 -5.78 18.62 -26.06
C LEU A 105 -6.45 19.97 -25.78
N VAL A 106 -6.88 20.17 -24.54
CA VAL A 106 -7.34 21.46 -24.03
C VAL A 106 -6.27 21.99 -23.08
N ARG A 107 -5.75 23.19 -23.33
CA ARG A 107 -4.82 23.84 -22.41
C ARG A 107 -5.55 24.88 -21.57
N VAL A 108 -5.31 24.86 -20.26
CA VAL A 108 -5.81 25.90 -19.35
C VAL A 108 -4.64 26.75 -18.89
N LYS A 109 -4.68 28.04 -19.22
CA LYS A 109 -3.69 29.03 -18.77
C LYS A 109 -4.07 29.47 -17.36
N CYS A 110 -3.27 29.07 -16.37
CA CYS A 110 -3.40 29.46 -14.98
C CYS A 110 -2.55 30.72 -14.73
N ILE A 111 -3.15 31.73 -14.11
CA ILE A 111 -2.54 33.03 -13.86
C ILE A 111 -2.30 33.18 -12.35
N ASP A 112 -1.04 33.47 -11.99
CA ASP A 112 -0.64 33.88 -10.64
C ASP A 112 -0.35 35.39 -10.69
N ASP A 113 -1.29 36.19 -10.18
CA ASP A 113 -1.22 37.66 -10.23
C ASP A 113 -0.07 38.18 -9.35
N SER A 114 0.29 37.43 -8.30
CA SER A 114 1.37 37.79 -7.39
C SER A 114 2.75 37.69 -8.04
N LYS A 115 2.94 36.72 -8.94
CA LYS A 115 4.22 36.48 -9.63
C LYS A 115 4.25 37.01 -11.06
N LYS A 116 3.10 37.40 -11.62
CA LYS A 116 2.94 37.72 -13.05
C LYS A 116 3.42 36.59 -13.97
N GLU A 117 3.30 35.35 -13.50
CA GLU A 117 3.69 34.15 -14.24
C GLU A 117 2.44 33.41 -14.73
N ASN A 118 2.54 32.84 -15.93
CA ASN A 118 1.51 31.99 -16.50
C ASN A 118 2.00 30.54 -16.52
N ARG A 119 1.19 29.61 -16.04
CA ARG A 119 1.45 28.16 -16.12
C ARG A 119 0.32 27.48 -16.89
N TYR A 120 0.65 26.52 -17.74
CA TYR A 120 -0.35 25.78 -18.50
C TYR A 120 -0.64 24.43 -17.84
N PHE A 121 -1.92 24.13 -17.68
CA PHE A 121 -2.43 22.81 -17.32
C PHE A 121 -2.92 22.13 -18.62
N GLU A 122 -2.26 21.05 -19.03
CA GLU A 122 -2.61 20.30 -20.25
C GLU A 122 -3.59 19.16 -19.94
N ILE A 123 -4.72 19.11 -20.65
CA ILE A 123 -5.75 18.07 -20.50
C ILE A 123 -5.95 17.38 -21.84
N TYR A 124 -5.50 16.12 -21.92
CA TYR A 124 -5.75 15.27 -23.07
C TYR A 124 -7.13 14.60 -22.89
N VAL A 125 -7.91 14.54 -23.96
CA VAL A 125 -9.29 14.06 -23.94
C VAL A 125 -9.46 12.97 -25.01
N ASP A 126 -9.96 11.82 -24.58
CA ASP A 126 -10.34 10.71 -25.45
C ASP A 126 -11.78 10.86 -25.92
N GLU A 127 -11.99 10.54 -27.19
CA GLU A 127 -13.32 10.44 -27.78
C GLU A 127 -13.83 8.99 -27.63
N ILE A 128 -14.84 8.79 -26.79
CA ILE A 128 -15.48 7.49 -26.56
C ILE A 128 -16.71 7.39 -27.45
N ARG A 129 -16.65 6.49 -28.45
CA ARG A 129 -17.81 6.12 -29.26
C ARG A 129 -18.37 4.78 -28.82
N LYS A 130 -19.63 4.77 -28.36
CA LYS A 130 -20.36 3.53 -27.99
C LYS A 130 -21.35 3.16 -29.09
N GLY A 131 -21.09 2.06 -29.82
CA GLY A 131 -22.03 1.49 -30.78
C GLY A 131 -22.37 2.45 -31.94
N MET A 132 -23.66 2.61 -32.24
CA MET A 132 -24.16 3.51 -33.30
C MET A 132 -24.41 4.96 -32.82
N ASN A 133 -23.95 5.34 -31.61
CA ASN A 133 -24.11 6.73 -31.14
C ASN A 133 -23.35 7.70 -32.06
N ILE A 134 -24.10 8.67 -32.57
CA ILE A 134 -23.59 9.71 -33.47
C ILE A 134 -22.88 10.82 -32.67
N ILE A 135 -23.28 11.02 -31.40
CA ILE A 135 -22.65 11.98 -30.47
C ILE A 135 -21.57 11.23 -29.66
N PRO A 136 -20.28 11.60 -29.79
CA PRO A 136 -19.21 11.07 -28.96
C PRO A 136 -19.33 11.52 -27.51
N GLU A 137 -19.06 10.62 -26.58
CA GLU A 137 -18.78 10.97 -25.19
C GLU A 137 -17.28 11.30 -25.06
N TYR A 138 -16.90 12.15 -24.11
CA TYR A 138 -15.50 12.48 -23.86
C TYR A 138 -15.09 12.13 -22.43
N SER A 139 -13.83 11.74 -22.27
CA SER A 139 -13.20 11.51 -20.98
C SER A 139 -11.75 11.96 -20.99
N VAL A 140 -11.21 12.26 -19.82
CA VAL A 140 -9.82 12.71 -19.67
C VAL A 140 -8.89 11.51 -19.78
N ASN A 141 -8.00 11.58 -20.77
CA ASN A 141 -6.92 10.62 -20.96
C ASN A 141 -5.84 10.86 -19.89
N CYS A 142 -5.41 9.80 -19.21
CA CYS A 142 -4.32 9.86 -18.25
C CYS A 142 -3.14 8.96 -18.63
N ASP A 143 -3.00 8.57 -19.90
CA ASP A 143 -1.96 7.64 -20.37
C ASP A 143 -0.54 8.13 -20.09
N SER A 144 -0.33 9.45 -20.06
CA SER A 144 0.95 10.05 -19.67
C SER A 144 1.37 9.70 -18.24
N MET A 145 0.39 9.33 -17.39
CA MET A 145 0.59 8.88 -16.02
C MET A 145 0.58 7.35 -15.89
N ILE A 146 0.36 6.61 -16.98
CA ILE A 146 0.19 5.15 -16.98
C ILE A 146 1.47 4.46 -17.43
N VAL A 147 1.96 3.57 -16.58
CA VAL A 147 2.99 2.59 -16.90
C VAL A 147 2.34 1.38 -17.55
N LYS A 148 2.76 1.07 -18.79
CA LYS A 148 2.20 -0.04 -19.59
C LYS A 148 2.86 -1.38 -19.26
N ASN A 149 2.11 -2.47 -19.43
CA ASN A 149 2.60 -3.85 -19.35
C ASN A 149 3.28 -4.22 -18.02
N PHE A 150 2.69 -3.87 -16.88
CA PHE A 150 3.17 -4.33 -15.58
C PHE A 150 2.73 -5.78 -15.34
N THR A 151 3.65 -6.64 -14.93
CA THR A 151 3.38 -8.05 -14.65
C THR A 151 3.80 -8.42 -13.24
N VAL A 152 2.93 -9.15 -12.52
CA VAL A 152 3.25 -9.71 -11.20
C VAL A 152 3.09 -11.22 -11.23
N VAL A 153 4.13 -11.94 -10.81
CA VAL A 153 4.13 -13.41 -10.73
C VAL A 153 4.12 -13.84 -9.26
N ILE A 154 3.16 -14.67 -8.88
CA ILE A 154 3.00 -15.19 -7.51
C ILE A 154 2.82 -16.72 -7.54
N ASN A 155 3.05 -17.42 -6.43
CA ASN A 155 2.75 -18.84 -6.33
C ASN A 155 1.22 -19.06 -6.28
N SER A 156 0.73 -20.12 -6.93
CA SER A 156 -0.69 -20.52 -6.88
C SER A 156 -1.20 -20.69 -5.44
N GLY A 157 -2.50 -20.43 -5.24
CA GLY A 157 -3.14 -20.43 -3.93
C GLY A 157 -2.95 -19.14 -3.13
N ASN A 158 -2.20 -18.16 -3.64
CA ASN A 158 -2.14 -16.81 -3.09
C ASN A 158 -3.06 -15.84 -3.84
N GLN A 159 -3.47 -14.79 -3.14
CA GLN A 159 -4.14 -13.63 -3.69
C GLN A 159 -3.17 -12.46 -3.80
N LEU A 160 -3.23 -11.72 -4.91
CA LEU A 160 -2.51 -10.47 -5.11
C LEU A 160 -3.27 -9.29 -4.50
N LYS A 161 -2.56 -8.48 -3.71
CA LYS A 161 -3.01 -7.16 -3.25
C LYS A 161 -2.01 -6.08 -3.66
N ILE A 162 -2.51 -4.96 -4.17
CA ILE A 162 -1.71 -3.76 -4.46
C ILE A 162 -2.29 -2.61 -3.64
N ASN A 163 -1.45 -1.98 -2.80
CA ASN A 163 -1.85 -0.95 -1.84
C ASN A 163 -3.07 -1.39 -0.99
N GLY A 164 -3.06 -2.65 -0.54
CA GLY A 164 -4.13 -3.22 0.28
C GLY A 164 -5.37 -3.69 -0.50
N LYS A 165 -5.57 -3.24 -1.74
CA LYS A 165 -6.69 -3.66 -2.58
C LYS A 165 -6.41 -4.99 -3.27
N THR A 166 -7.33 -5.94 -3.11
CA THR A 166 -7.30 -7.21 -3.82
C THR A 166 -7.49 -7.01 -5.33
N ILE A 167 -6.62 -7.65 -6.11
CA ILE A 167 -6.65 -7.62 -7.57
C ILE A 167 -7.50 -8.77 -8.09
N THR A 168 -8.49 -8.45 -8.94
CA THR A 168 -9.37 -9.41 -9.60
C THR A 168 -9.15 -9.40 -11.12
N LYS A 169 -9.88 -10.26 -11.85
CA LYS A 169 -9.87 -10.30 -13.32
C LYS A 169 -10.36 -9.01 -13.99
N ASP A 170 -11.01 -8.12 -13.24
CA ASP A 170 -11.43 -6.81 -13.74
C ASP A 170 -10.26 -5.82 -13.79
N ASN A 171 -9.21 -6.07 -12.98
CA ASN A 171 -8.06 -5.20 -12.86
C ASN A 171 -6.88 -5.65 -13.74
N ALA A 172 -6.76 -6.95 -13.98
CA ALA A 172 -5.66 -7.56 -14.73
C ALA A 172 -6.11 -8.87 -15.38
N SER A 173 -5.48 -9.24 -16.49
CA SER A 173 -5.60 -10.61 -16.99
C SER A 173 -4.80 -11.56 -16.08
N VAL A 174 -5.36 -12.74 -15.82
CA VAL A 174 -4.78 -13.71 -14.88
C VAL A 174 -4.62 -15.05 -15.59
N GLU A 175 -3.40 -15.54 -15.60
CA GLU A 175 -3.03 -16.85 -16.15
C GLU A 175 -2.41 -17.72 -15.06
N GLU A 176 -2.77 -19.00 -15.04
CA GLU A 176 -2.17 -19.99 -14.14
C GLU A 176 -1.38 -21.02 -14.94
N LYS A 177 -0.09 -21.19 -14.61
CA LYS A 177 0.79 -22.16 -15.25
C LYS A 177 1.89 -22.60 -14.30
N ASP A 178 2.22 -23.89 -14.28
CA ASP A 178 3.34 -24.46 -13.51
C ASP A 178 3.32 -24.09 -12.02
N GLY A 179 2.13 -24.05 -11.39
CA GLY A 179 1.95 -23.70 -9.98
C GLY A 179 2.18 -22.21 -9.68
N LYS A 180 2.13 -21.34 -10.70
CA LYS A 180 2.25 -19.89 -10.58
C LYS A 180 1.05 -19.20 -11.20
N LEU A 181 0.65 -18.08 -10.58
CA LEU A 181 -0.31 -17.12 -11.10
C LEU A 181 0.43 -15.89 -11.63
N THR A 182 0.12 -15.51 -12.87
CA THR A 182 0.66 -14.32 -13.53
C THR A 182 -0.46 -13.31 -13.75
N TYR A 183 -0.34 -12.15 -13.12
CA TYR A 183 -1.24 -11.01 -13.29
C TYR A 183 -0.60 -10.05 -14.28
N LYS A 184 -1.25 -9.80 -15.42
CA LYS A 184 -0.78 -8.85 -16.44
C LYS A 184 -1.72 -7.65 -16.48
N PHE A 185 -1.19 -6.48 -16.16
CA PHE A 185 -1.88 -5.20 -16.22
C PHE A 185 -1.54 -4.55 -17.55
N LYS A 186 -2.55 -4.15 -18.33
CA LYS A 186 -2.32 -3.34 -19.54
C LYS A 186 -1.70 -1.99 -19.18
N GLY A 187 -2.18 -1.43 -18.08
CA GLY A 187 -1.66 -0.19 -17.52
C GLY A 187 -1.86 -0.12 -16.01
N ILE A 188 -0.99 0.63 -15.34
CA ILE A 188 -1.11 1.02 -13.93
C ILE A 188 -0.55 2.42 -13.78
N LEU A 189 -1.10 3.23 -12.87
CA LEU A 189 -0.52 4.55 -12.60
C LEU A 189 0.97 4.45 -12.21
N LEU A 190 1.74 5.47 -12.58
CA LEU A 190 3.11 5.61 -12.12
C LEU A 190 3.15 5.88 -10.62
N GLY A 191 4.21 5.43 -9.95
CA GLY A 191 4.45 5.68 -8.53
C GLY A 191 4.84 4.45 -7.72
N ASP A 192 4.84 4.63 -6.41
CA ASP A 192 5.27 3.62 -5.45
C ASP A 192 4.11 2.73 -5.01
N TYR A 193 4.32 1.42 -5.11
CA TYR A 193 3.32 0.42 -4.78
C TYR A 193 3.81 -0.57 -3.74
N LYS A 194 2.97 -0.81 -2.73
CA LYS A 194 3.09 -1.97 -1.84
C LYS A 194 2.38 -3.15 -2.48
N VAL A 195 3.15 -4.15 -2.89
CA VAL A 195 2.64 -5.37 -3.51
C VAL A 195 2.73 -6.53 -2.53
N VAL A 196 1.61 -7.22 -2.32
CA VAL A 196 1.51 -8.32 -1.37
C VAL A 196 0.91 -9.54 -2.07
N ALA A 197 1.60 -10.66 -2.04
CA ALA A 197 1.04 -11.96 -2.36
C ALA A 197 0.76 -12.71 -1.06
N THR A 198 -0.49 -13.06 -0.77
CA THR A 198 -0.86 -13.59 0.55
C THR A 198 -1.91 -14.68 0.49
N ASN A 199 -1.89 -15.54 1.50
CA ASN A 199 -2.96 -16.48 1.83
C ASN A 199 -3.23 -16.45 3.34
N LYS A 200 -4.02 -17.41 3.84
CA LYS A 200 -4.34 -17.53 5.27
C LYS A 200 -3.10 -17.52 6.18
N TYR A 201 -2.02 -18.18 5.78
CA TYR A 201 -0.86 -18.46 6.64
C TYR A 201 0.26 -17.45 6.49
N TYR A 202 0.57 -17.03 5.26
CA TYR A 202 1.74 -16.20 5.00
C TYR A 202 1.44 -15.03 4.06
N ALA A 203 2.40 -14.11 4.02
CA ALA A 203 2.48 -13.04 3.04
C ALA A 203 3.90 -12.91 2.48
N VAL A 204 4.00 -12.58 1.21
CA VAL A 204 5.22 -12.13 0.55
C VAL A 204 5.02 -10.66 0.22
N ASN A 205 5.91 -9.81 0.73
CA ASN A 205 5.79 -8.36 0.61
C ASN A 205 6.89 -7.80 -0.30
N SER A 206 6.53 -6.82 -1.11
CA SER A 206 7.45 -6.05 -1.92
C SER A 206 7.01 -4.59 -1.99
N GLN A 207 7.99 -3.71 -2.19
CA GLN A 207 7.75 -2.38 -2.74
C GLN A 207 8.27 -2.35 -4.18
N VAL A 208 7.60 -1.61 -5.06
CA VAL A 208 8.02 -1.37 -6.43
C VAL A 208 7.69 0.06 -6.82
N ASP A 209 8.66 0.73 -7.42
CA ASP A 209 8.50 2.07 -8.00
C ASP A 209 8.30 1.91 -9.51
N LEU A 210 7.08 2.19 -9.98
CA LEU A 210 6.69 2.01 -11.37
C LEU A 210 6.87 3.33 -12.12
N LYS A 211 7.90 3.37 -12.96
CA LYS A 211 8.25 4.52 -13.81
C LYS A 211 8.41 4.18 -15.29
N LYS A 212 8.56 2.89 -15.63
CA LYS A 212 8.89 2.40 -16.97
C LYS A 212 8.00 1.22 -17.36
N PRO A 213 7.63 1.11 -18.64
CA PRO A 213 6.81 0.01 -19.12
C PRO A 213 7.53 -1.34 -19.02
N ASP A 214 6.80 -2.42 -19.27
CA ASP A 214 7.31 -3.80 -19.38
C ASP A 214 8.02 -4.30 -18.10
N THR A 215 7.60 -3.79 -16.95
CA THR A 215 8.16 -4.15 -15.65
C THR A 215 7.55 -5.47 -15.16
N THR A 216 8.40 -6.43 -14.79
CA THR A 216 7.96 -7.70 -14.16
C THR A 216 8.45 -7.80 -12.71
N LEU A 217 7.52 -8.04 -11.80
CA LEU A 217 7.78 -8.33 -10.39
C LEU A 217 7.55 -9.81 -10.09
N ASP A 218 8.62 -10.57 -9.92
CA ASP A 218 8.58 -11.98 -9.50
C ASP A 218 8.59 -12.08 -7.97
N MET A 219 7.43 -12.39 -7.38
CA MET A 219 7.26 -12.55 -5.94
C MET A 219 7.66 -13.95 -5.47
N THR A 220 7.78 -14.93 -6.36
CA THR A 220 8.05 -16.34 -6.01
C THR A 220 9.45 -16.57 -5.44
N LYS A 221 10.36 -15.61 -5.68
CA LYS A 221 11.75 -15.62 -5.22
C LYS A 221 11.98 -14.85 -3.92
N LYS A 222 10.93 -14.24 -3.36
CA LYS A 222 11.03 -13.38 -2.17
C LYS A 222 10.73 -14.15 -0.90
N SER A 223 11.20 -13.61 0.23
CA SER A 223 11.02 -14.22 1.54
C SER A 223 9.58 -14.11 2.03
N TYR A 224 9.17 -15.12 2.79
CA TYR A 224 7.86 -15.16 3.40
C TYR A 224 7.85 -14.51 4.79
N THR A 225 6.73 -13.88 5.09
CA THR A 225 6.37 -13.32 6.40
C THR A 225 5.04 -13.92 6.84
N ALA A 226 4.65 -13.73 8.10
CA ALA A 226 3.31 -14.11 8.52
C ALA A 226 2.23 -13.32 7.75
N SER A 227 1.07 -13.92 7.52
CA SER A 227 -0.11 -13.18 7.07
C SER A 227 -0.49 -12.10 8.10
N GLU A 228 -1.33 -11.14 7.71
CA GLU A 228 -1.78 -10.08 8.61
C GLU A 228 -2.44 -10.64 9.89
N GLU A 229 -3.29 -11.66 9.75
CA GLU A 229 -3.96 -12.34 10.86
C GLU A 229 -2.93 -12.94 11.85
N TYR A 230 -2.00 -13.76 11.35
CA TYR A 230 -1.03 -14.43 12.22
C TYR A 230 0.04 -13.49 12.75
N SER A 231 0.40 -12.44 12.00
CA SER A 231 1.34 -11.41 12.44
C SER A 231 0.84 -10.73 13.73
N GLY A 232 -0.45 -10.38 13.79
CA GLY A 232 -1.09 -9.84 14.98
C GLY A 232 -1.03 -10.79 16.18
N LYS A 233 -1.47 -12.04 15.99
CA LYS A 233 -1.44 -13.10 17.03
C LYS A 233 -0.03 -13.34 17.58
N ILE A 234 0.95 -13.46 16.68
CA ILE A 234 2.36 -13.73 17.01
C ILE A 234 2.96 -12.57 17.80
N LYS A 235 2.76 -11.34 17.34
CA LYS A 235 3.27 -10.14 18.03
C LYS A 235 2.69 -10.00 19.43
N GLN A 236 1.37 -10.15 19.58
CA GLN A 236 0.72 -10.09 20.89
C GLN A 236 1.27 -11.15 21.86
N SER A 237 1.46 -12.38 21.36
CA SER A 237 2.06 -13.47 22.14
C SER A 237 3.50 -13.16 22.54
N GLY A 238 4.32 -12.67 21.61
CA GLY A 238 5.71 -12.28 21.87
C GLY A 238 5.85 -11.14 22.87
N ASP A 239 5.02 -10.10 22.75
CA ASP A 239 5.03 -8.94 23.65
C ASP A 239 4.64 -9.35 25.09
N LYS A 240 3.72 -10.32 25.22
CA LYS A 240 3.40 -10.94 26.51
C LYS A 240 4.59 -11.73 27.06
N VAL A 241 5.27 -12.52 26.23
CA VAL A 241 6.42 -13.35 26.64
C VAL A 241 7.57 -12.48 27.13
N ILE A 242 7.97 -11.44 26.38
CA ILE A 242 9.10 -10.56 26.79
C ILE A 242 8.80 -9.87 28.13
N LYS A 243 7.58 -9.37 28.33
CA LYS A 243 7.14 -8.74 29.58
C LYS A 243 7.21 -9.72 30.77
N LEU A 244 6.67 -10.92 30.59
CA LEU A 244 6.65 -11.94 31.65
C LEU A 244 8.04 -12.52 31.92
N PHE A 245 8.88 -12.64 30.90
CA PHE A 245 10.26 -13.13 30.99
C PHE A 245 11.09 -12.20 31.87
N TYR A 246 11.11 -10.90 31.59
CA TYR A 246 11.87 -9.96 32.39
C TYR A 246 11.25 -9.68 33.77
N LYS A 247 9.94 -9.86 33.93
CA LYS A 247 9.33 -9.92 35.27
C LYS A 247 9.87 -11.11 36.08
N ALA A 248 9.89 -12.30 35.48
CA ALA A 248 10.43 -13.50 36.12
C ALA A 248 11.92 -13.37 36.49
N ALA A 249 12.71 -12.75 35.61
CA ALA A 249 14.11 -12.45 35.89
C ALA A 249 14.28 -11.51 37.08
N ARG A 250 13.61 -10.34 37.05
CA ARG A 250 13.70 -9.36 38.15
C ARG A 250 13.22 -9.89 39.49
N ASP A 251 12.13 -10.64 39.48
CA ASP A 251 11.50 -11.19 40.69
C ASP A 251 12.23 -12.43 41.24
N LYS A 252 13.37 -12.84 40.65
CA LYS A 252 14.12 -14.07 41.00
C LYS A 252 13.23 -15.35 40.95
N LYS A 253 12.29 -15.39 40.00
CA LYS A 253 11.28 -16.48 39.85
C LYS A 253 11.44 -17.20 38.50
N PRO A 254 12.45 -18.07 38.31
CA PRO A 254 12.65 -18.77 37.04
C PRO A 254 11.47 -19.66 36.64
N SER A 255 10.72 -20.19 37.61
CA SER A 255 9.49 -20.97 37.38
C SER A 255 8.21 -20.13 37.42
N TYR A 256 8.25 -18.85 37.04
CA TYR A 256 7.09 -17.95 37.12
C TYR A 256 5.86 -18.51 36.36
N PRO A 257 4.75 -18.86 37.04
CA PRO A 257 3.66 -19.63 36.43
C PRO A 257 3.07 -18.98 35.19
N ASN A 258 2.93 -17.65 35.19
CA ASN A 258 2.35 -16.91 34.07
C ASN A 258 3.24 -16.95 32.81
N LEU A 259 4.57 -16.94 32.97
CA LEU A 259 5.51 -17.12 31.87
C LEU A 259 5.45 -18.56 31.34
N ILE A 260 5.49 -19.55 32.23
CA ILE A 260 5.50 -20.97 31.87
C ILE A 260 4.21 -21.37 31.12
N LYS A 261 3.07 -20.75 31.44
CA LYS A 261 1.79 -20.95 30.73
C LYS A 261 1.78 -20.41 29.29
N CYS A 262 2.72 -19.56 28.89
CA CYS A 262 2.85 -19.12 27.49
C CYS A 262 3.38 -20.22 26.56
N PHE A 263 3.93 -21.30 27.11
CA PHE A 263 4.53 -22.40 26.36
C PHE A 263 3.64 -23.66 26.45
N PRO A 264 3.63 -24.51 25.40
CA PRO A 264 2.90 -25.78 25.42
C PRO A 264 3.40 -26.68 26.55
N ASN A 265 2.65 -27.74 26.86
CA ASN A 265 3.02 -28.67 27.92
C ASN A 265 4.20 -29.59 27.52
N ASN A 266 5.37 -29.00 27.34
CA ASN A 266 6.62 -29.65 26.99
C ASN A 266 7.65 -29.40 28.08
N LYS A 267 8.04 -30.46 28.80
CA LYS A 267 8.97 -30.38 29.94
C LYS A 267 10.34 -29.81 29.53
N LYS A 268 10.89 -30.23 28.38
CA LYS A 268 12.20 -29.77 27.90
C LYS A 268 12.18 -28.27 27.58
N LEU A 269 11.15 -27.80 26.88
CA LEU A 269 10.99 -26.38 26.55
C LEU A 269 10.80 -25.53 27.80
N LYS A 270 9.95 -25.97 28.74
CA LYS A 270 9.75 -25.26 30.02
C LYS A 270 11.03 -25.21 30.84
N SER A 271 11.85 -26.25 30.85
CA SER A 271 13.17 -26.23 31.49
C SER A 271 14.09 -25.20 30.83
N LYS A 272 14.18 -25.21 29.50
CA LYS A 272 14.96 -24.24 28.73
C LYS A 272 14.57 -22.80 29.03
N VAL A 273 13.28 -22.51 29.17
CA VAL A 273 12.79 -21.17 29.57
C VAL A 273 13.31 -20.78 30.96
N LYS A 274 13.23 -21.69 31.95
CA LYS A 274 13.75 -21.45 33.29
C LYS A 274 15.25 -21.15 33.25
N ASP A 275 16.01 -21.95 32.52
CA ASP A 275 17.46 -21.78 32.40
C ASP A 275 17.83 -20.44 31.78
N LEU A 276 17.09 -19.97 30.78
CA LEU A 276 17.29 -18.64 30.19
C LEU A 276 16.97 -17.51 31.18
N VAL A 277 15.94 -17.69 32.01
CA VAL A 277 15.61 -16.73 33.07
C VAL A 277 16.73 -16.69 34.10
N THR A 278 17.24 -17.84 34.57
CA THR A 278 18.36 -17.92 35.50
C THR A 278 19.62 -17.26 34.93
N LYS A 279 19.99 -17.57 33.67
CA LYS A 279 21.13 -16.90 33.01
C LYS A 279 20.98 -15.38 32.92
N THR A 280 19.74 -14.89 32.82
CA THR A 280 19.46 -13.45 32.84
C THR A 280 19.53 -12.89 34.26
N GLN A 281 19.13 -13.67 35.26
CA GLN A 281 19.30 -13.34 36.68
C GLN A 281 20.79 -13.19 37.03
N ASP A 282 21.65 -14.10 36.58
CA ASP A 282 23.10 -14.04 36.82
C ASP A 282 23.74 -12.76 36.23
N ILE A 283 23.13 -12.18 35.19
CA ILE A 283 23.56 -10.90 34.61
C ILE A 283 23.18 -9.72 35.51
N ILE A 284 21.94 -9.70 36.01
CA ILE A 284 21.41 -8.58 36.81
C ILE A 284 21.69 -8.71 38.32
N TYR A 285 22.07 -9.90 38.78
CA TYR A 285 22.43 -10.27 40.16
C TYR A 285 23.69 -11.17 40.16
N PRO A 286 24.89 -10.64 39.89
CA PRO A 286 26.10 -11.46 39.76
C PRO A 286 26.50 -12.14 41.08
N PRO A 287 26.92 -13.42 41.02
CA PRO A 287 27.21 -14.25 42.20
C PRO A 287 28.47 -13.82 42.98
N ASP A 288 29.39 -13.08 42.37
CA ASP A 288 30.69 -12.72 42.98
C ASP A 288 30.59 -11.62 44.07
N THR A 289 29.39 -11.09 44.33
CA THR A 289 29.15 -10.19 45.47
C THR A 289 28.91 -11.02 46.74
N LYS A 290 29.99 -11.64 47.22
CA LYS A 290 30.07 -12.71 48.24
C LYS A 290 29.27 -12.60 49.55
N ASN A 291 28.48 -11.56 49.81
CA ASN A 291 27.82 -11.37 51.12
C ASN A 291 26.46 -10.66 51.07
N ILE A 292 25.77 -10.56 49.92
CA ILE A 292 24.57 -9.72 49.86
C ILE A 292 23.42 -10.36 49.11
N GLU A 293 22.71 -11.26 49.79
CA GLU A 293 21.44 -11.86 49.35
C GLU A 293 20.35 -10.81 49.03
N ASP A 294 20.52 -9.58 49.53
CA ASP A 294 19.56 -8.49 49.55
C ASP A 294 19.51 -7.57 48.31
N TYR A 295 20.21 -7.89 47.21
CA TYR A 295 20.09 -7.08 46.00
C TYR A 295 18.65 -7.09 45.46
N LYS A 296 18.12 -5.88 45.24
CA LYS A 296 16.84 -5.62 44.56
C LYS A 296 17.10 -4.81 43.30
N VAL A 297 16.55 -5.25 42.16
CA VAL A 297 16.53 -4.44 40.94
C VAL A 297 15.56 -3.27 41.14
N SER A 298 16.11 -2.06 41.24
CA SER A 298 15.38 -0.82 41.47
C SER A 298 14.96 -0.16 40.16
N ASP A 299 15.73 -0.35 39.08
CA ASP A 299 15.39 0.14 37.74
C ASP A 299 15.67 -0.91 36.67
N PHE A 300 14.75 -1.03 35.69
CA PHE A 300 14.89 -1.90 34.54
C PHE A 300 14.06 -1.39 33.36
N ASN A 301 14.74 -0.86 32.34
CA ASN A 301 14.09 -0.23 31.20
C ASN A 301 14.51 -0.89 29.90
N ILE A 302 13.54 -1.44 29.17
CA ILE A 302 13.73 -1.96 27.81
C ILE A 302 13.68 -0.78 26.85
N ASN A 303 14.77 -0.60 26.11
CA ASN A 303 14.98 0.48 25.16
C ASN A 303 15.14 -0.08 23.75
N ASN A 304 14.67 0.67 22.76
CA ASN A 304 14.83 0.37 21.33
C ASN A 304 14.28 -1.00 20.91
N LEU A 305 13.11 -1.38 21.43
CA LEU A 305 12.47 -2.65 21.08
C LEU A 305 12.03 -2.66 19.62
N LYS A 306 12.70 -3.47 18.80
CA LYS A 306 12.36 -3.73 17.41
C LYS A 306 12.02 -5.20 17.24
N ASN A 307 11.11 -5.51 16.32
CA ASN A 307 10.73 -6.88 16.00
C ASN A 307 10.60 -7.11 14.50
N THR A 308 10.83 -8.36 14.09
CA THR A 308 10.61 -8.84 12.72
C THR A 308 9.98 -10.23 12.77
N ILE A 309 9.03 -10.49 11.88
CA ILE A 309 8.38 -11.80 11.75
C ILE A 309 8.68 -12.38 10.38
N THR A 310 9.25 -13.57 10.35
CA THR A 310 9.47 -14.36 9.13
C THR A 310 8.68 -15.66 9.17
N TYR A 311 8.45 -16.24 8.00
CA TYR A 311 7.81 -17.54 7.84
C TYR A 311 8.68 -18.45 6.99
N ASN A 312 8.82 -19.71 7.41
CA ASN A 312 9.44 -20.75 6.61
C ASN A 312 8.33 -21.63 6.02
N ASP A 313 8.17 -21.58 4.70
CA ASP A 313 7.14 -22.31 3.98
C ASP A 313 7.37 -23.82 3.93
N LYS A 314 8.62 -24.29 4.06
CA LYS A 314 8.95 -25.72 4.10
C LYS A 314 8.65 -26.33 5.46
N THR A 315 9.12 -25.70 6.54
CA THR A 315 8.96 -26.21 7.91
C THR A 315 7.66 -25.76 8.57
N LYS A 316 6.92 -24.82 7.95
CA LYS A 316 5.69 -24.22 8.47
C LYS A 316 5.89 -23.53 9.84
N VAL A 317 7.07 -22.96 10.06
CA VAL A 317 7.45 -22.27 11.29
C VAL A 317 7.45 -20.76 11.07
N TYR A 318 6.82 -20.02 11.99
CA TYR A 318 7.01 -18.58 12.11
C TYR A 318 8.14 -18.28 13.09
N THR A 319 8.96 -17.29 12.78
CA THR A 319 10.02 -16.82 13.67
C THR A 319 9.83 -15.34 13.95
N LEU A 320 9.57 -15.02 15.22
CA LEU A 320 9.54 -13.67 15.75
C LEU A 320 10.87 -13.37 16.43
N LYS A 321 11.60 -12.39 15.91
CA LYS A 321 12.88 -11.95 16.44
C LYS A 321 12.73 -10.55 17.01
N TYR A 322 13.05 -10.41 18.30
CA TYR A 322 13.17 -9.13 19.00
C TYR A 322 14.63 -8.73 19.11
N THR A 323 14.93 -7.48 18.81
CA THR A 323 16.21 -6.84 19.15
C THR A 323 15.95 -5.63 20.02
N TYR A 324 16.67 -5.53 21.13
CA TYR A 324 16.48 -4.46 22.11
C TYR A 324 17.73 -4.30 22.96
N SER A 325 17.73 -3.27 23.80
CA SER A 325 18.68 -3.12 24.88
C SER A 325 17.93 -2.93 26.19
N TYR A 326 18.53 -3.28 27.31
CA TYR A 326 18.01 -2.88 28.61
C TYR A 326 19.12 -2.36 29.50
N ASN A 327 18.77 -1.37 30.32
CA ASN A 327 19.60 -0.95 31.43
C ASN A 327 19.03 -1.56 32.69
N TYR A 328 19.90 -1.90 33.65
CA TYR A 328 19.49 -2.33 34.97
C TYR A 328 20.31 -1.61 36.03
N MET A 329 19.67 -1.39 37.18
CA MET A 329 20.32 -1.00 38.41
C MET A 329 19.81 -1.91 39.52
N ALA A 330 20.73 -2.53 40.25
CA ALA A 330 20.45 -3.32 41.43
C ALA A 330 21.22 -2.74 42.61
N SER A 331 20.58 -2.65 43.76
CA SER A 331 21.23 -2.17 44.97
C SER A 331 20.91 -3.05 46.17
N THR A 332 21.80 -3.03 47.15
CA THR A 332 21.59 -3.69 48.45
C THR A 332 20.56 -2.92 49.25
N LYS A 333 19.85 -3.59 50.16
CA LYS A 333 19.06 -2.87 51.18
C LYS A 333 20.02 -2.20 52.16
N THR A 334 19.69 -0.99 52.60
CA THR A 334 20.30 -0.37 53.77
C THR A 334 19.94 -1.22 55.01
N THR A 335 20.91 -1.90 55.59
CA THR A 335 20.75 -2.55 56.90
C THR A 335 21.32 -1.64 57.99
N LEU A 336 20.70 -1.65 59.18
CA LEU A 336 21.08 -0.80 60.32
C LEU A 336 22.54 -0.98 60.78
N TYR A 337 23.19 -2.09 60.42
CA TYR A 337 24.55 -2.43 60.81
C TYR A 337 25.62 -2.00 59.79
N ASN A 338 25.24 -1.76 58.53
CA ASN A 338 26.15 -1.49 57.43
C ASN A 338 25.66 -0.24 56.68
N SER A 339 26.23 0.94 56.98
CA SER A 339 25.84 2.22 56.35
C SER A 339 26.15 2.35 54.85
N TYR A 340 26.56 1.26 54.18
CA TYR A 340 26.98 1.24 52.78
C TYR A 340 25.91 0.62 51.88
N VAL A 341 25.50 1.36 50.86
CA VAL A 341 24.68 0.85 49.75
C VAL A 341 25.60 0.49 48.60
N TYR A 342 25.67 -0.79 48.25
CA TYR A 342 26.33 -1.20 47.01
C TYR A 342 25.31 -1.11 45.88
N THR A 343 25.72 -0.47 44.79
CA THR A 343 24.92 -0.33 43.58
C THR A 343 25.68 -0.97 42.44
N LEU A 344 25.00 -1.81 41.68
CA LEU A 344 25.46 -2.38 40.43
C LEU A 344 24.59 -1.84 39.32
N SER A 345 25.20 -1.38 38.23
CA SER A 345 24.45 -1.02 37.04
C SER A 345 25.09 -1.60 35.79
N GLY A 346 24.27 -1.79 34.76
CA GLY A 346 24.78 -2.30 33.50
C GLY A 346 23.82 -2.07 32.35
N LYS A 347 24.37 -2.25 31.16
CA LYS A 347 23.61 -2.20 29.91
C LYS A 347 23.79 -3.50 29.16
N CYS A 348 22.69 -4.08 28.72
CA CYS A 348 22.69 -5.29 27.91
C CYS A 348 22.09 -5.00 26.53
N LYS A 349 22.69 -5.53 25.47
CA LYS A 349 22.06 -5.68 24.16
C LYS A 349 21.56 -7.11 24.03
N SER A 350 20.31 -7.27 23.64
CA SER A 350 19.62 -8.56 23.65
C SER A 350 18.94 -8.84 22.33
N GLU A 351 18.98 -10.12 21.97
CA GLU A 351 18.23 -10.69 20.86
C GLU A 351 17.43 -11.89 21.37
N MET A 352 16.10 -11.79 21.33
CA MET A 352 15.20 -12.88 21.70
C MET A 352 14.50 -13.40 20.44
N THR A 353 14.61 -14.70 20.20
CA THR A 353 13.97 -15.37 19.06
C THR A 353 12.94 -16.36 19.56
N LEU A 354 11.71 -16.21 19.10
CA LEU A 354 10.55 -17.04 19.43
C LEU A 354 10.08 -17.75 18.16
N ASN A 355 9.95 -19.07 18.20
CA ASN A 355 9.41 -19.84 17.07
C ASN A 355 8.01 -20.33 17.38
N TYR A 356 7.12 -20.17 16.42
CA TYR A 356 5.72 -20.57 16.51
C TYR A 356 5.40 -21.58 15.41
N THR A 357 4.57 -22.56 15.75
CA THR A 357 3.94 -23.46 14.78
C THR A 357 2.43 -23.33 14.90
N LEU A 358 1.71 -23.71 13.85
CA LEU A 358 0.25 -23.80 13.90
C LEU A 358 -0.19 -25.04 14.67
N LYS A 359 -1.28 -24.92 15.41
CA LYS A 359 -2.04 -26.01 16.01
C LYS A 359 -3.52 -25.77 15.71
N GLY A 360 -3.99 -26.27 14.57
CA GLY A 360 -5.25 -25.81 13.99
C GLY A 360 -5.14 -24.35 13.54
N ASP A 361 -6.09 -23.52 13.95
CA ASP A 361 -6.12 -22.07 13.65
C ASP A 361 -5.38 -21.20 14.69
N ASP A 362 -4.82 -21.84 15.72
CA ASP A 362 -4.06 -21.19 16.78
C ASP A 362 -2.55 -21.32 16.57
N ILE A 363 -1.81 -20.42 17.21
CA ILE A 363 -0.35 -20.45 17.28
C ILE A 363 0.11 -21.10 18.58
N SER A 364 1.17 -21.90 18.48
CA SER A 364 1.85 -22.51 19.63
C SER A 364 3.31 -22.09 19.64
N LEU A 365 3.77 -21.48 20.73
CA LEU A 365 5.17 -21.09 20.94
C LEU A 365 6.03 -22.32 21.24
N THR A 366 6.77 -22.82 20.26
CA THR A 366 7.49 -24.09 20.34
C THR A 366 8.98 -23.98 20.63
N ASP A 367 9.57 -22.79 20.49
CA ASP A 367 10.95 -22.55 20.88
C ASP A 367 11.19 -21.12 21.35
N ILE A 368 12.22 -20.96 22.18
CA ILE A 368 12.78 -19.67 22.61
C ILE A 368 14.31 -19.75 22.57
N LYS A 369 14.95 -18.69 22.09
CA LYS A 369 16.39 -18.46 22.19
C LYS A 369 16.62 -17.03 22.67
N LEU A 370 17.64 -16.83 23.49
CA LEU A 370 18.05 -15.51 23.98
C LEU A 370 19.57 -15.39 23.88
N LEU A 371 20.03 -14.33 23.24
CA LEU A 371 21.42 -13.93 23.21
C LEU A 371 21.55 -12.58 23.93
N ASN A 372 22.34 -12.55 25.00
CA ASN A 372 22.62 -11.35 25.78
C ASN A 372 24.08 -10.96 25.62
N LYS A 373 24.35 -9.70 25.29
CA LYS A 373 25.68 -9.08 25.29
C LYS A 373 25.70 -8.02 26.39
N ASN A 374 26.21 -8.39 27.55
CA ASN A 374 26.28 -7.51 28.72
C ASN A 374 27.52 -6.62 28.67
N THR A 375 27.36 -5.34 28.97
CA THR A 375 28.45 -4.39 29.19
C THR A 375 28.27 -3.83 30.59
N LYS A 376 29.09 -4.31 31.52
CA LYS A 376 29.08 -3.84 32.92
C LYS A 376 29.70 -2.45 32.99
N LYS A 377 29.16 -1.61 33.87
CA LYS A 377 29.86 -0.43 34.37
C LYS A 377 30.04 -0.66 35.86
N GLU A 378 31.29 -0.77 36.29
CA GLU A 378 31.64 -0.81 37.71
C GLU A 378 31.40 0.57 38.35
#